data_AF-A0A239S6C0-F1
#
_entry.id   AF-A0A239S6C0-F1
#
_cell.length_a   1.000
_cell.length_b   1.000
_cell.length_c   1.000
_cell.angle_alpha   90.00
_cell.angle_beta   90.00
_cell.angle_gamma   90.00
#
_symmetry.space_group_name_H-M   'P 1'
#
loop_
_entity.id
_entity.type
_entity.pdbx_description
1 polymer ?
#
loop_
_entity_poly.entity_id
_entity_poly.type
_entity_poly.pdbx_seq_one_letter_code
_entity_poly.pdbx_strand_id
1 'polypeptide(L)'
;MTHAISALLLSALPQTFGTFLQARSVVGVEPYWLLEYAHGDLTFMVSFAGGGLPDVRFGGRTAQCESWLYGPSLFESRRMLLMYGSAVRGTRADIVACIDMILSEVFMR
;
A
#
# COMPACT_ATOMS: atom_id res chain seq x y z
N MET A 1 -1.53 1.88 -13.68
CA MET A 1 -0.60 2.17 -12.57
C MET A 1 -0.65 1.11 -11.49
N THR A 2 -1.86 0.70 -11.06
CA THR A 2 -2.11 -0.45 -10.15
C THR A 2 -1.24 -1.66 -10.49
N HIS A 3 -1.33 -2.18 -11.72
CA HIS A 3 -0.55 -3.34 -12.17
C HIS A 3 0.97 -3.24 -12.00
N ALA A 4 1.55 -2.04 -12.09
CA ALA A 4 2.99 -1.86 -11.91
C ALA A 4 3.40 -2.00 -10.44
N ILE A 5 2.60 -1.46 -9.52
CA ILE A 5 2.79 -1.64 -8.07
C ILE A 5 2.57 -3.09 -7.68
N SER A 6 1.50 -3.73 -8.18
CA SER A 6 1.23 -5.14 -7.89
C SER A 6 2.40 -6.04 -8.31
N ALA A 7 2.92 -5.86 -9.54
CA ALA A 7 4.05 -6.63 -10.05
C ALA A 7 5.33 -6.42 -9.21
N LEU A 8 5.57 -5.17 -8.79
CA LEU A 8 6.69 -4.83 -7.92
C LEU A 8 6.56 -5.53 -6.56
N LEU A 9 5.39 -5.51 -5.93
CA LEU A 9 5.19 -6.13 -4.62
C LEU A 9 5.23 -7.66 -4.71
N LEU A 10 4.69 -8.24 -5.79
CA LEU A 10 4.76 -9.68 -6.03
C LEU A 10 6.20 -10.19 -6.14
N SER A 11 7.12 -9.39 -6.68
CA SER A 11 8.53 -9.75 -6.79
C SER A 11 9.34 -9.43 -5.52
N ALA A 12 8.96 -8.40 -4.77
CA ALA A 12 9.70 -7.95 -3.58
C ALA A 12 9.33 -8.70 -2.29
N LEU A 13 8.10 -9.19 -2.15
CA LEU A 13 7.61 -9.78 -0.90
C LEU A 13 7.76 -11.31 -0.87
N PRO A 14 8.07 -11.90 0.30
CA PRO A 14 8.05 -13.35 0.47
C PRO A 14 6.63 -13.88 0.30
N GLN A 15 6.49 -15.14 -0.13
CA GLN A 15 5.17 -15.74 -0.38
C GLN A 15 4.30 -15.80 0.90
N THR A 16 4.94 -16.10 2.04
CA THR A 16 4.31 -16.17 3.37
C THR A 16 5.18 -15.44 4.39
N PHE A 17 4.53 -14.78 5.34
CA PHE A 17 5.15 -14.13 6.50
C PHE A 17 4.18 -14.31 7.68
N GLY A 18 4.70 -14.23 8.91
CA GLY A 18 3.88 -14.46 10.10
C GLY A 18 2.99 -13.25 10.42
N THR A 19 3.09 -12.76 11.64
CA THR A 19 2.32 -11.58 12.08
C THR A 19 3.04 -10.26 11.78
N PHE A 20 4.21 -10.29 11.16
CA PHE A 20 5.00 -9.09 10.90
C PHE A 20 5.79 -9.19 9.60
N LEU A 21 5.82 -8.10 8.84
CA LEU A 21 6.64 -7.91 7.66
C LEU A 21 6.94 -6.42 7.50
N GLN A 22 8.20 -6.10 7.23
CA GLN A 22 8.59 -4.79 6.72
C GLN A 22 9.38 -4.98 5.43
N ALA A 23 9.07 -4.17 4.42
CA ALA A 23 9.75 -4.17 3.14
C ALA A 23 9.79 -2.75 2.57
N ARG A 24 10.76 -2.46 1.72
CA ARG A 24 10.87 -1.15 1.06
C ARG A 24 11.61 -1.25 -0.27
N SER A 25 11.43 -0.24 -1.11
CA SER A 25 12.30 -0.04 -2.28
C SER A 25 13.75 0.19 -1.86
N VAL A 26 14.67 -0.14 -2.76
CA VAL A 26 16.05 0.33 -2.67
C VAL A 26 16.09 1.85 -2.84
N VAL A 27 16.98 2.53 -2.11
CA VAL A 27 17.15 3.98 -2.22
C VAL A 27 17.54 4.35 -3.65
N GLY A 28 16.89 5.38 -4.21
CA GLY A 28 17.14 5.85 -5.57
C GLY A 28 16.42 5.07 -6.67
N VAL A 29 15.62 4.05 -6.32
CA VAL A 29 14.73 3.35 -7.25
C VAL A 29 13.34 3.98 -7.16
N GLU A 30 12.79 4.37 -8.32
CA GLU A 30 11.41 4.87 -8.42
C GLU A 30 10.44 3.77 -8.91
N PRO A 31 9.21 3.71 -8.35
CA PRO A 31 8.73 4.53 -7.25
C PRO A 31 9.41 4.14 -5.93
N TYR A 32 9.71 5.12 -5.09
CA TYR A 32 10.09 4.86 -3.71
C TYR A 32 8.87 4.37 -2.93
N TRP A 33 9.00 3.28 -2.19
CA TRP A 33 7.89 2.72 -1.40
C TRP A 33 8.35 2.09 -0.09
N LEU A 34 7.43 2.07 0.87
CA LEU A 34 7.57 1.48 2.18
C LEU A 34 6.33 0.65 2.47
N LEU A 35 6.53 -0.55 3.01
CA LEU A 35 5.45 -1.44 3.41
C LEU A 35 5.73 -1.95 4.82
N GLU A 36 4.72 -1.87 5.66
CA GLU A 36 4.67 -2.51 6.96
C GLU A 36 3.37 -3.30 7.07
N TYR A 37 3.48 -4.53 7.56
CA TYR A 37 2.37 -5.34 7.99
C TYR A 37 2.64 -5.79 9.42
N ALA A 38 1.70 -5.55 10.33
CA ALA A 38 1.79 -5.95 11.73
C ALA A 38 0.41 -6.39 12.23
N HIS A 39 0.27 -7.65 12.61
CA HIS A 39 -0.94 -8.20 13.26
C HIS A 39 -2.27 -7.91 12.52
N GLY A 40 -2.24 -7.84 11.18
CA GLY A 40 -3.41 -7.55 10.35
C GLY A 40 -3.53 -6.08 9.94
N ASP A 41 -2.73 -5.20 10.50
CA ASP A 41 -2.61 -3.81 10.05
C ASP A 41 -1.59 -3.73 8.92
N LEU A 42 -2.03 -3.26 7.76
CA LEU A 42 -1.20 -3.00 6.58
C LEU A 42 -1.06 -1.50 6.42
N THR A 43 0.19 -1.02 6.38
CA THR A 43 0.56 0.33 5.97
C THR A 43 1.41 0.24 4.72
N PHE A 44 1.02 0.95 3.66
CA PHE A 44 1.80 1.05 2.44
C PHE A 44 1.91 2.52 2.01
N MET A 45 3.13 2.98 1.80
CA MET A 45 3.42 4.32 1.33
C MET A 45 4.16 4.25 0.01
N VAL A 46 3.75 5.02 -0.98
CA VAL A 46 4.41 5.03 -2.30
C VAL A 46 4.51 6.46 -2.86
N SER A 47 5.67 6.80 -3.42
CA SER A 47 5.87 8.05 -4.16
C SER A 47 5.32 7.91 -5.58
N PHE A 48 4.68 8.97 -6.07
CA PHE A 48 4.30 9.09 -7.47
C PHE A 48 5.03 10.27 -8.10
N ALA A 49 5.54 10.06 -9.30
CA ALA A 49 6.07 11.15 -10.12
C ALA A 49 4.89 11.89 -10.79
N GLY A 50 4.66 13.14 -10.39
CA GLY A 50 3.65 14.03 -10.98
C GLY A 50 2.23 13.87 -10.41
N GLY A 51 1.45 14.95 -10.47
CA GLY A 51 0.08 15.03 -9.97
C GLY A 51 -0.06 15.50 -8.51
N GLY A 52 -1.26 15.93 -8.14
CA GLY A 52 -1.64 16.12 -6.73
C GLY A 52 -1.90 14.78 -6.07
N LEU A 53 -1.58 14.66 -4.78
CA LEU A 53 -2.05 13.52 -3.98
C LEU A 53 -3.55 13.71 -3.70
N PRO A 54 -4.34 12.63 -3.67
CA PRO A 54 -5.76 12.73 -3.39
C PRO A 54 -5.99 13.21 -1.95
N ASP A 55 -7.17 13.74 -1.68
CA ASP A 55 -7.61 14.03 -0.31
C ASP A 55 -7.74 12.74 0.51
N VAL A 56 -7.75 12.90 1.83
CA VAL A 56 -7.95 11.79 2.75
C VAL A 56 -9.33 11.17 2.55
N ARG A 57 -9.38 9.84 2.46
CA ARG A 57 -10.62 9.08 2.40
C ARG A 57 -10.57 7.87 3.30
N PHE A 58 -11.73 7.55 3.87
CA PHE A 58 -11.96 6.34 4.66
C PHE A 58 -12.99 5.47 3.97
N GLY A 59 -12.89 4.16 4.17
CA GLY A 59 -13.94 3.22 3.80
C GLY A 59 -14.06 2.08 4.80
N GLY A 60 -15.21 1.41 4.73
CA GLY A 60 -15.56 0.29 5.60
C GLY A 60 -15.13 -1.06 5.05
N ARG A 61 -15.81 -2.11 5.53
CA ARG A 61 -15.51 -3.51 5.22
C ARG A 61 -15.56 -3.80 3.72
N THR A 62 -14.55 -4.52 3.26
CA THR A 62 -14.44 -5.10 1.92
C THR A 62 -14.16 -6.60 2.02
N ALA A 63 -13.87 -7.26 0.90
CA ALA A 63 -13.38 -8.63 0.92
C ALA A 63 -11.92 -8.74 1.41
N GLN A 64 -11.15 -7.64 1.40
CA GLN A 64 -9.71 -7.61 1.68
C GLN A 64 -9.38 -7.09 3.08
N CYS A 65 -10.22 -6.23 3.67
CA CYS A 65 -9.96 -5.57 4.95
C CYS A 65 -11.27 -5.13 5.63
N GLU A 66 -11.22 -4.94 6.95
CA GLU A 66 -12.36 -4.50 7.77
C GLU A 66 -12.59 -2.98 7.70
N SER A 67 -11.52 -2.23 7.58
CA SER A 67 -11.51 -0.79 7.30
C SER A 67 -10.30 -0.42 6.49
N TRP A 68 -10.38 0.69 5.75
CA TRP A 68 -9.26 1.21 4.98
C TRP A 68 -9.27 2.72 4.94
N LEU A 69 -8.11 3.29 4.66
CA LEU A 69 -7.97 4.69 4.31
C LEU A 69 -6.87 4.88 3.29
N TYR A 70 -6.92 6.01 2.60
CA TYR A 70 -5.77 6.55 1.89
C TYR A 70 -5.73 8.07 2.03
N GLY A 71 -4.56 8.65 1.78
CA GLY A 71 -4.42 10.10 1.78
C GLY A 71 -2.99 10.56 1.56
N PRO A 72 -2.77 11.88 1.55
CA PRO A 72 -1.45 12.43 1.36
C PRO A 72 -0.62 12.25 2.64
N SER A 73 0.67 11.95 2.46
CA SER A 73 1.64 11.85 3.55
C SER A 73 3.00 12.39 3.10
N LEU A 74 3.89 12.59 4.08
CA LEU A 74 5.26 13.07 3.87
C LEU A 74 6.24 12.11 4.56
N PHE A 75 7.26 11.67 3.83
CA PHE A 75 8.36 10.88 4.38
C PHE A 75 9.69 11.37 3.81
N GLU A 76 10.64 11.78 4.66
CA GLU A 76 11.95 12.31 4.22
C GLU A 76 11.84 13.37 3.12
N SER A 77 10.92 14.32 3.28
CA SER A 77 10.61 15.37 2.28
C SER A 77 10.02 14.88 0.95
N ARG A 78 9.72 13.58 0.81
CA ARG A 78 8.99 13.02 -0.33
C ARG A 78 7.49 13.05 -0.06
N ARG A 79 6.73 13.53 -1.04
CA ARG A 79 5.26 13.42 -1.05
C ARG A 79 4.89 11.98 -1.39
N MET A 80 4.10 11.36 -0.53
CA MET A 80 3.74 9.95 -0.62
C MET A 80 2.22 9.80 -0.56
N LEU A 81 1.66 8.84 -1.30
CA LEU A 81 0.33 8.31 -0.99
C LEU A 81 0.49 7.32 0.16
N LEU A 82 -0.18 7.59 1.28
CA LEU A 82 -0.39 6.63 2.35
C LEU A 82 -1.64 5.82 2.05
N MET A 83 -1.54 4.51 2.23
CA MET A 83 -2.64 3.56 2.23
C MET A 83 -2.57 2.74 3.51
N TYR A 84 -3.72 2.51 4.11
CA TYR A 84 -3.85 1.65 5.28
C TYR A 84 -5.06 0.73 5.13
N GLY A 85 -4.91 -0.50 5.60
CA GLY A 85 -5.98 -1.49 5.70
C GLY A 85 -5.87 -2.28 7.01
N SER A 86 -7.00 -2.51 7.67
CA SER A 86 -7.07 -3.29 8.92
C SER A 86 -7.60 -4.71 8.69
N ALA A 87 -7.22 -5.62 9.58
CA ALA A 87 -7.58 -7.05 9.53
C ALA A 87 -7.25 -7.73 8.18
N VAL A 88 -6.17 -7.28 7.53
CA VAL A 88 -5.63 -7.89 6.32
C VAL A 88 -4.99 -9.23 6.68
N ARG A 89 -5.24 -10.26 5.87
CA ARG A 89 -4.62 -11.57 6.06
C ARG A 89 -3.12 -11.51 5.73
N GLY A 90 -2.31 -12.27 6.46
CA GLY A 90 -0.85 -12.22 6.40
C GLY A 90 -0.20 -12.99 5.23
N THR A 91 -0.76 -12.90 4.02
CA THR A 91 -0.13 -13.49 2.83
C THR A 91 0.21 -12.42 1.80
N ARG A 92 1.17 -12.72 0.92
CA ARG A 92 1.54 -11.81 -0.16
C ARG A 92 0.35 -11.47 -1.05
N ALA A 93 -0.48 -12.46 -1.37
CA ALA A 93 -1.64 -12.27 -2.23
C ALA A 93 -2.66 -11.34 -1.56
N ASP A 94 -2.91 -11.50 -0.27
CA ASP A 94 -3.87 -10.67 0.48
C ASP A 94 -3.38 -9.22 0.62
N ILE A 95 -2.09 -9.01 0.92
CA ILE A 95 -1.49 -7.66 0.94
C ILE A 95 -1.63 -6.97 -0.42
N VAL A 96 -1.23 -7.65 -1.50
CA VAL A 96 -1.28 -7.08 -2.86
C VAL A 96 -2.73 -6.78 -3.24
N ALA A 97 -3.67 -7.68 -2.95
CA ALA A 97 -5.08 -7.46 -3.22
C ALA A 97 -5.66 -6.27 -2.44
N CYS A 98 -5.27 -6.08 -1.18
CA CYS A 98 -5.69 -4.93 -0.38
C CYS A 98 -5.16 -3.61 -0.98
N ILE A 99 -3.89 -3.57 -1.36
CA ILE A 99 -3.28 -2.39 -2.00
C ILE A 99 -3.95 -2.11 -3.35
N ASP A 100 -4.17 -3.12 -4.18
CA ASP A 100 -4.81 -2.96 -5.49
C ASP A 100 -6.26 -2.44 -5.38
N MET A 101 -7.00 -2.91 -4.36
CA MET A 101 -8.32 -2.40 -4.04
C MET A 101 -8.27 -0.90 -3.70
N ILE A 102 -7.36 -0.49 -2.81
CA ILE A 102 -7.24 0.92 -2.40
C ILE A 102 -6.78 1.79 -3.59
N LEU A 103 -5.81 1.32 -4.38
CA LEU A 103 -5.36 2.03 -5.58
C LEU A 103 -6.48 2.19 -6.61
N SER A 104 -7.39 1.23 -6.73
CA SER A 104 -8.54 1.34 -7.62
C SER A 104 -9.50 2.45 -7.16
N GLU A 105 -9.72 2.61 -5.85
CA GLU A 105 -10.49 3.74 -5.31
C GLU A 105 -9.81 5.10 -5.54
N VAL A 106 -8.48 5.13 -5.56
CA VAL A 106 -7.69 6.34 -5.84
C VAL A 106 -7.79 6.74 -7.31
N PHE A 107 -7.69 5.80 -8.26
CA PHE A 107 -7.62 6.11 -9.70
C PHE A 107 -8.96 6.08 -10.45
N MET A 108 -10.04 5.55 -9.86
CA MET A 108 -11.38 5.68 -10.45
C MET A 108 -12.01 7.06 -10.22
N ARG A 109 -11.28 7.99 -9.60
CA ARG A 109 -11.66 9.39 -9.39
C ARG A 109 -10.68 10.30 -10.12
#